data_AF-A0AAW1BVG7-F1
#
_entry.id   AF-A0AAW1BVG7-F1
#
_cell.length_a   1.000
_cell.length_b   1.000
_cell.length_c   1.000
_cell.angle_alpha   90.00
_cell.angle_beta   90.00
_cell.angle_gamma   90.00
#
_symmetry.space_group_name_H-M   'P 1'
#
loop_
_entity.id
_entity.type
_entity.pdbx_description
1 polymer ?
#
loop_
_entity_poly.entity_id
_entity_poly.type
_entity_poly.pdbx_seq_one_letter_code
_entity_poly.pdbx_strand_id
1 'polypeptide(L)'
;MHGGEDKEGGVLVGRRRRGGRREGDGEERRDVETGGSEDVALYVGLIAVAVCLVLLLLVVTLVYCRKKEGLDSDVADSSILTAGFQPVGIKPTKADNSHLLTIQPDLSTTTMTYQGSLCPRQDGPGKFQIGNGHLLSPLGSGRHTLHHSSPSADPVDFVSRFSAQSFFRSLPRGAANMAYGTFNFLGGRLMIPNTGVSLLIPPDAIPRGKIYEIYLTLHKQEDVRLPLAGCQTLLSPIVSCGPPGVLLTRPVILAIDHCVEPNPETWNLRLKKQSCEGTWEDVLQLGDPGSSELYHCQLEPQACYIFTEQLGRFALVGESLSMAASKRLKLVLFAPTTCTGLEYDVRVYCLSDTRDALKEVVQIEKQMGGQLIGAPRILHFKDSYHNLRLSIHDVPSSLWKSKLLVSYQEIPFYHLWSGLQPYLHCTFTLERLSTNTCQLACKIWIWQVEGDGQSFNIDFNIAKDARFSDWLPPDNEAGSPALVGPSAFKIPFLIRQKIISSLDAPVARGADWRALAQKLHLDSHLSYFASKPSPTAMILNLWEARHFPNGNLNQLAAAVAEVGKQDSSLFMVSEAEC
;
A
#
# COMPACT_ATOMS: atom_id res chain seq x y z
N MET A 1 -29.24 20.62 38.03
CA MET A 1 -29.46 22.04 38.31
C MET A 1 -29.82 22.71 37.00
N HIS A 2 -30.99 23.35 36.99
CA HIS A 2 -31.67 23.97 35.85
C HIS A 2 -31.01 25.27 35.36
N GLY A 3 -31.29 25.61 34.10
CA GLY A 3 -31.84 26.93 33.77
C GLY A 3 -31.31 27.57 32.48
N GLY A 4 -32.17 27.72 31.47
CA GLY A 4 -31.97 28.61 30.32
C GLY A 4 -32.75 28.21 29.05
N GLU A 5 -34.06 28.50 29.01
CA GLU A 5 -34.99 28.35 27.89
C GLU A 5 -35.22 29.68 27.15
N ASP A 6 -35.60 29.61 25.86
CA ASP A 6 -36.60 30.49 25.23
C ASP A 6 -37.11 29.91 23.89
N LYS A 7 -38.39 29.54 23.85
CA LYS A 7 -39.35 29.33 22.72
C LYS A 7 -40.75 29.34 23.39
N GLU A 8 -41.91 29.70 22.82
CA GLU A 8 -42.46 29.65 21.46
C GLU A 8 -43.78 30.45 21.45
N GLY A 9 -44.25 30.92 20.30
CA GLY A 9 -45.52 31.64 20.12
C GLY A 9 -46.64 30.74 19.58
N GLY A 10 -47.86 30.92 20.09
CA GLY A 10 -49.08 30.22 19.65
C GLY A 10 -50.05 31.11 18.85
N VAL A 11 -50.86 30.49 17.99
CA VAL A 11 -51.96 31.15 17.24
C VAL A 11 -53.27 30.36 17.39
N LEU A 12 -54.35 31.14 17.49
CA LEU A 12 -55.71 30.84 17.93
C LEU A 12 -56.67 30.27 16.87
N VAL A 13 -57.72 29.66 17.42
CA VAL A 13 -58.97 29.11 16.85
C VAL A 13 -59.97 30.18 16.38
N GLY A 14 -60.81 29.87 15.38
CA GLY A 14 -62.05 30.62 15.10
C GLY A 14 -63.02 29.91 14.12
N ARG A 15 -64.31 29.84 14.45
CA ARG A 15 -65.36 29.00 13.84
C ARG A 15 -66.56 29.86 13.36
N ARG A 16 -67.29 29.37 12.33
CA ARG A 16 -68.70 29.66 11.88
C ARG A 16 -68.99 30.87 10.97
N ARG A 17 -69.72 30.66 9.86
CA ARG A 17 -71.21 30.79 9.72
C ARG A 17 -71.73 30.36 8.31
N ARG A 18 -73.03 30.05 8.26
CA ARG A 18 -73.86 29.49 7.15
C ARG A 18 -74.43 30.54 6.19
N GLY A 19 -74.71 30.14 4.94
CA GLY A 19 -76.07 30.21 4.34
C GLY A 19 -76.27 30.94 3.00
N GLY A 20 -76.87 30.26 2.00
CA GLY A 20 -77.92 30.86 1.14
C GLY A 20 -77.78 30.85 -0.40
N ARG A 21 -78.38 29.83 -1.06
CA ARG A 21 -79.48 29.88 -2.08
C ARG A 21 -79.32 30.48 -3.52
N ARG A 22 -79.49 29.58 -4.52
CA ARG A 22 -80.27 29.59 -5.81
C ARG A 22 -79.76 30.18 -7.15
N GLU A 23 -80.22 29.48 -8.21
CA GLU A 23 -80.34 29.76 -9.67
C GLU A 23 -79.04 29.76 -10.50
N GLY A 24 -78.94 29.18 -11.71
CA GLY A 24 -79.82 28.50 -12.67
C GLY A 24 -79.02 28.21 -13.96
N ASP A 25 -79.46 27.24 -14.78
CA ASP A 25 -79.13 26.90 -16.19
C ASP A 25 -77.63 26.79 -16.59
N GLY A 26 -77.12 25.75 -17.26
CA GLY A 26 -77.67 24.81 -18.22
C GLY A 26 -76.67 24.75 -19.38
N GLU A 27 -75.97 23.63 -19.62
CA GLU A 27 -75.66 23.18 -20.98
C GLU A 27 -75.10 21.75 -20.99
N GLU A 28 -75.64 21.01 -21.94
CA GLU A 28 -75.50 19.60 -22.29
C GLU A 28 -74.09 19.24 -22.81
N ARG A 29 -73.48 18.15 -22.30
CA ARG A 29 -72.45 17.39 -23.04
C ARG A 29 -72.43 15.92 -22.64
N ARG A 30 -73.09 15.14 -23.49
CA ARG A 30 -72.97 13.70 -23.77
C ARG A 30 -71.87 12.96 -23.00
N ASP A 31 -72.32 11.98 -22.22
CA ASP A 31 -71.50 10.87 -21.72
C ASP A 31 -70.90 10.09 -22.90
N VAL A 32 -69.57 10.02 -22.94
CA VAL A 32 -68.84 8.98 -23.66
C VAL A 32 -68.18 8.12 -22.58
N GLU A 33 -68.71 6.91 -22.39
CA GLU A 33 -68.10 5.87 -21.58
C GLU A 33 -66.65 5.64 -22.04
N THR A 34 -65.67 6.03 -21.23
CA THR A 34 -64.27 5.60 -21.36
C THR A 34 -64.04 4.36 -20.50
N GLY A 35 -64.69 3.25 -20.85
CA GLY A 35 -64.40 1.92 -20.28
C GLY A 35 -63.15 1.30 -20.90
N GLY A 36 -61.97 1.89 -20.69
CA GLY A 36 -60.74 1.38 -21.29
C GLY A 36 -59.40 1.84 -20.70
N SER A 37 -59.37 2.77 -19.74
CA SER A 37 -58.12 3.22 -19.12
C SER A 37 -57.71 2.37 -17.91
N GLU A 38 -58.68 1.82 -17.17
CA GLU A 38 -58.43 1.05 -15.95
C GLU A 38 -57.85 -0.35 -16.27
N ASP A 39 -58.30 -0.98 -17.35
CA ASP A 39 -57.79 -2.29 -17.79
C ASP A 39 -56.35 -2.20 -18.30
N VAL A 40 -55.98 -1.09 -18.95
CA VAL A 40 -54.61 -0.88 -19.46
C VAL A 40 -53.63 -0.67 -18.31
N ALA A 41 -54.01 0.09 -17.28
CA ALA A 41 -53.16 0.29 -16.10
C ALA A 41 -52.96 -1.02 -15.31
N LEU A 42 -54.01 -1.84 -15.20
CA LEU A 42 -53.95 -3.15 -14.56
C LEU A 42 -53.03 -4.12 -15.33
N TYR A 43 -53.14 -4.14 -16.66
CA TYR A 43 -52.27 -4.96 -17.52
C TYR A 43 -50.81 -4.55 -17.45
N VAL A 44 -50.51 -3.25 -17.46
CA VAL A 44 -49.13 -2.74 -17.31
C VAL A 44 -48.56 -3.11 -15.94
N GLY A 45 -49.37 -3.02 -14.88
CA GLY A 45 -48.99 -3.48 -13.53
C GLY A 45 -48.66 -4.97 -13.48
N LEU A 46 -49.51 -5.80 -14.10
CA LEU A 46 -49.29 -7.26 -14.19
C LEU A 46 -48.02 -7.62 -14.97
N ILE A 47 -47.74 -6.92 -16.08
CA ILE A 47 -46.52 -7.13 -16.87
C ILE A 47 -45.28 -6.71 -16.07
N ALA A 48 -45.32 -5.58 -15.35
CA ALA A 48 -44.20 -5.14 -14.53
C ALA A 48 -43.89 -6.13 -13.40
N VAL A 49 -44.91 -6.68 -12.74
CA VAL A 49 -44.75 -7.72 -11.72
C VAL A 49 -44.18 -9.01 -12.31
N ALA A 50 -44.67 -9.43 -13.48
CA ALA A 50 -44.15 -10.60 -14.18
C ALA A 50 -42.66 -10.45 -14.55
N VAL A 51 -42.26 -9.29 -15.06
CA VAL A 51 -40.85 -8.99 -15.38
C VAL A 51 -39.98 -8.99 -14.12
N CYS A 52 -40.45 -8.40 -13.01
CA CYS A 52 -39.74 -8.45 -11.72
C CYS A 52 -39.54 -9.89 -11.22
N LEU A 53 -40.55 -10.76 -11.34
CA LEU A 53 -40.45 -12.16 -10.93
C LEU A 53 -39.46 -12.94 -11.81
N VAL A 54 -39.44 -12.68 -13.12
CA VAL A 54 -38.45 -13.28 -14.05
C VAL A 54 -37.03 -12.83 -13.72
N LEU A 55 -36.82 -11.54 -13.41
CA LEU A 55 -35.50 -11.03 -13.00
C LEU A 55 -35.05 -11.65 -11.68
N LEU A 56 -35.93 -11.79 -10.70
CA LEU A 56 -35.63 -12.46 -9.43
C LEU A 56 -35.27 -13.93 -9.66
N LEU A 57 -36.00 -14.64 -10.52
CA LEU A 57 -35.68 -16.02 -10.89
C LEU A 57 -34.32 -16.12 -11.59
N LEU A 58 -33.97 -15.19 -12.48
CA LEU A 58 -32.66 -15.14 -13.12
C LEU A 58 -31.54 -14.90 -12.11
N VAL A 59 -31.73 -14.01 -11.15
CA VAL A 59 -30.76 -13.76 -10.07
C VAL A 59 -30.60 -15.00 -9.19
N VAL A 60 -31.70 -15.65 -8.80
CA VAL A 60 -31.65 -16.91 -8.02
C VAL A 60 -30.97 -18.01 -8.82
N THR A 61 -31.24 -18.13 -10.12
CA THR A 61 -30.62 -19.11 -11.00
C THR A 61 -29.12 -18.82 -11.18
N LEU A 62 -28.71 -17.56 -11.33
CA LEU A 62 -27.30 -17.15 -11.36
C LEU A 62 -26.59 -17.45 -10.05
N VAL A 63 -27.21 -17.16 -8.90
CA VAL A 63 -26.63 -17.48 -7.58
C VAL A 63 -26.55 -19.00 -7.39
N TYR A 64 -27.55 -19.75 -7.84
CA TYR A 64 -27.55 -21.21 -7.79
C TYR A 64 -26.50 -21.81 -8.72
N CYS A 65 -26.36 -21.32 -9.96
CA CYS A 65 -25.34 -21.75 -10.90
C CYS A 65 -23.94 -21.40 -10.39
N ARG A 66 -23.70 -20.20 -9.85
CA ARG A 66 -22.42 -19.83 -9.23
C ARG A 66 -22.09 -20.67 -8.00
N LYS A 67 -23.11 -21.07 -7.23
CA LYS A 67 -22.95 -21.98 -6.08
C LYS A 67 -22.68 -23.42 -6.51
N LYS A 68 -23.18 -23.84 -7.68
CA LYS A 68 -22.97 -25.17 -8.25
C LYS A 68 -21.64 -25.28 -9.03
N GLU A 69 -21.21 -24.21 -9.69
CA GLU A 69 -19.87 -24.08 -10.31
C GLU A 69 -18.74 -24.09 -9.26
N GLY A 70 -19.04 -23.79 -7.99
CA GLY A 70 -18.11 -23.95 -6.87
C GLY A 70 -17.91 -25.39 -6.39
N LEU A 71 -18.59 -26.39 -6.97
CA LEU A 71 -18.52 -27.78 -6.51
C LEU A 71 -18.21 -28.84 -7.58
N ASP A 72 -17.98 -28.45 -8.85
CA ASP A 72 -17.53 -29.41 -9.87
C ASP A 72 -16.75 -28.70 -10.98
N SER A 73 -15.43 -28.61 -10.82
CA SER A 73 -14.50 -28.33 -11.91
C SER A 73 -13.21 -29.08 -11.67
N ASP A 74 -13.31 -30.41 -11.65
CA ASP A 74 -12.19 -31.28 -11.97
C ASP A 74 -12.48 -31.99 -13.28
N VAL A 75 -11.52 -31.88 -14.20
CA VAL A 75 -11.34 -32.67 -15.42
C VAL A 75 -12.28 -32.35 -16.60
N ALA A 76 -11.85 -31.39 -17.43
CA ALA A 76 -11.73 -31.54 -18.89
C ALA A 76 -11.19 -30.23 -19.50
N ASP A 77 -9.97 -30.25 -20.05
CA ASP A 77 -9.80 -30.20 -21.50
C ASP A 77 -8.33 -29.98 -21.93
N SER A 78 -7.82 -30.98 -22.67
CA SER A 78 -7.34 -30.80 -24.04
C SER A 78 -6.24 -29.76 -24.32
N SER A 79 -4.98 -30.21 -24.32
CA SER A 79 -3.88 -29.54 -25.02
C SER A 79 -3.38 -30.40 -26.17
N ILE A 80 -3.70 -30.00 -27.40
CA ILE A 80 -3.12 -30.53 -28.65
C ILE A 80 -2.65 -29.33 -29.50
N LEU A 81 -1.40 -29.43 -29.95
CA LEU A 81 -0.64 -28.67 -30.96
C LEU A 81 0.03 -27.34 -30.56
N THR A 82 1.34 -27.41 -30.35
CA THR A 82 2.25 -26.73 -31.30
C THR A 82 3.59 -27.46 -31.35
N ALA A 83 4.00 -27.79 -32.58
CA ALA A 83 5.19 -28.56 -32.89
C ALA A 83 6.47 -27.72 -32.81
N GLY A 84 7.50 -28.38 -32.26
CA GLY A 84 8.94 -28.25 -32.47
C GLY A 84 9.56 -26.98 -33.05
N PHE A 85 10.51 -26.41 -32.31
CA PHE A 85 11.83 -26.02 -32.83
C PHE A 85 12.90 -26.18 -31.74
N GLN A 86 13.99 -26.88 -32.08
CA GLN A 86 15.20 -27.00 -31.25
C GLN A 86 16.12 -25.81 -31.48
N PRO A 87 16.88 -25.34 -30.46
CA PRO A 87 18.03 -24.49 -30.68
C PRO A 87 19.32 -25.33 -30.81
N VAL A 88 19.92 -25.27 -32.00
CA VAL A 88 21.28 -25.75 -32.31
C VAL A 88 22.30 -24.88 -31.59
N GLY A 89 23.27 -25.55 -30.95
CA GLY A 89 24.39 -24.92 -30.25
C GLY A 89 25.37 -24.25 -31.22
N ILE A 90 25.85 -23.06 -30.83
CA ILE A 90 26.96 -22.37 -31.48
C ILE A 90 28.04 -22.14 -30.41
N LYS A 91 29.23 -22.63 -30.75
CA LYS A 91 30.47 -22.63 -29.99
C LYS A 91 31.27 -21.38 -30.37
N PRO A 92 31.74 -20.53 -29.45
CA PRO A 92 32.77 -19.55 -29.78
C PRO A 92 34.16 -20.11 -29.48
N THR A 93 35.07 -19.79 -30.39
CA THR A 93 36.50 -20.12 -30.44
C THR A 93 37.34 -19.29 -29.46
N LYS A 94 38.37 -19.95 -28.92
CA LYS A 94 39.47 -19.40 -28.11
C LYS A 94 40.37 -18.47 -28.92
N ALA A 95 40.82 -17.37 -28.31
CA ALA A 95 42.08 -16.68 -28.64
C ALA A 95 42.68 -16.07 -27.36
N ASP A 96 44.02 -16.09 -27.30
CA ASP A 96 44.90 -16.07 -26.13
C ASP A 96 45.17 -14.72 -25.43
N ASN A 97 45.40 -14.84 -24.11
CA ASN A 97 46.39 -14.21 -23.20
C ASN A 97 46.76 -12.71 -23.32
N SER A 98 46.63 -11.94 -22.23
CA SER A 98 47.66 -11.85 -21.16
C SER A 98 47.45 -10.68 -20.18
N HIS A 99 47.86 -10.92 -18.92
CA HIS A 99 48.17 -10.00 -17.81
C HIS A 99 47.07 -9.13 -17.19
N LEU A 100 46.62 -9.51 -15.98
CA LEU A 100 46.77 -8.68 -14.77
C LEU A 100 46.48 -9.48 -13.50
N LEU A 101 47.28 -9.19 -12.48
CA LEU A 101 47.42 -9.88 -11.21
C LEU A 101 46.22 -9.61 -10.29
N THR A 102 45.56 -10.66 -9.82
CA THR A 102 44.81 -10.59 -8.56
C THR A 102 44.82 -11.93 -7.84
N ILE A 103 45.31 -11.87 -6.62
CA ILE A 103 45.50 -12.96 -5.65
C ILE A 103 44.12 -13.48 -5.25
N GLN A 104 43.85 -14.78 -5.48
CA GLN A 104 42.77 -15.52 -4.83
C GLN A 104 43.31 -16.25 -3.60
N PRO A 105 42.58 -16.29 -2.47
CA PRO A 105 42.78 -17.31 -1.46
C PRO A 105 41.83 -18.49 -1.71
N ASP A 106 42.43 -19.68 -1.86
CA ASP A 106 41.78 -20.99 -1.93
C ASP A 106 40.98 -21.30 -0.65
N LEU A 107 39.84 -21.95 -0.83
CA LEU A 107 39.00 -22.52 0.22
C LEU A 107 38.79 -24.02 -0.04
N SER A 108 39.68 -24.85 0.49
CA SER A 108 39.41 -26.26 0.87
C SER A 108 39.08 -26.24 2.37
N THR A 109 38.12 -26.94 2.97
CA THR A 109 37.59 -28.31 2.85
C THR A 109 36.37 -28.29 3.81
N THR A 110 35.21 -28.92 3.63
CA THR A 110 34.93 -30.35 3.77
C THR A 110 33.40 -30.50 3.68
N THR A 111 32.86 -31.22 2.69
CA THR A 111 31.46 -31.69 2.71
C THR A 111 31.47 -33.19 2.45
N MET A 112 31.10 -33.95 3.48
CA MET A 112 30.91 -35.40 3.41
C MET A 112 29.62 -35.72 2.64
N THR A 113 29.77 -36.30 1.45
CA THR A 113 28.68 -36.92 0.68
C THR A 113 28.62 -38.41 0.98
N TYR A 114 27.49 -38.85 1.53
CA TYR A 114 27.11 -40.27 1.58
C TYR A 114 26.59 -40.68 0.18
N GLN A 115 27.31 -41.60 -0.47
CA GLN A 115 26.95 -42.18 -1.77
C GLN A 115 25.88 -43.27 -1.61
N GLY A 116 24.79 -43.15 -2.38
CA GLY A 116 23.93 -44.27 -2.76
C GLY A 116 24.37 -44.80 -4.13
N SER A 117 24.77 -46.07 -4.19
CA SER A 117 25.23 -46.76 -5.40
C SER A 117 24.05 -47.44 -6.13
N LEU A 118 24.07 -47.40 -7.46
CA LEU A 118 23.14 -48.11 -8.35
C LEU A 118 23.87 -49.17 -9.19
N CYS A 119 23.14 -50.28 -9.41
CA CYS A 119 23.20 -51.30 -10.48
C CYS A 119 24.23 -52.46 -10.37
N PRO A 120 24.02 -53.65 -11.03
CA PRO A 120 22.83 -54.19 -11.72
C PRO A 120 22.49 -55.72 -11.48
N ARG A 121 21.22 -56.07 -11.76
CA ARG A 121 20.62 -57.30 -12.38
C ARG A 121 21.26 -58.70 -12.21
N GLN A 122 20.47 -59.67 -11.69
CA GLN A 122 20.32 -61.02 -12.28
C GLN A 122 19.04 -61.78 -11.83
N ASP A 123 18.50 -62.52 -12.82
CA ASP A 123 17.32 -63.37 -13.03
C ASP A 123 16.74 -64.30 -11.93
N GLY A 124 15.41 -64.56 -12.02
CA GLY A 124 14.80 -65.86 -11.67
C GLY A 124 13.44 -65.82 -10.93
N PRO A 125 12.45 -66.72 -11.21
CA PRO A 125 11.03 -66.35 -11.28
C PRO A 125 10.09 -66.99 -10.23
N GLY A 126 8.88 -66.44 -10.00
CA GLY A 126 7.82 -67.18 -9.30
C GLY A 126 6.53 -66.42 -8.90
N LYS A 127 5.53 -66.44 -9.81
CA LYS A 127 4.06 -66.59 -9.61
C LYS A 127 3.23 -65.64 -8.69
N PHE A 128 2.32 -64.92 -9.36
CA PHE A 128 0.89 -64.63 -9.09
C PHE A 128 0.28 -64.89 -7.68
N GLN A 129 -0.52 -63.95 -7.16
CA GLN A 129 -2.00 -63.92 -7.35
C GLN A 129 -2.67 -62.69 -6.70
N ILE A 130 -3.73 -62.22 -7.37
CA ILE A 130 -4.73 -61.22 -6.96
C ILE A 130 -5.87 -61.93 -6.20
N GLY A 131 -6.50 -61.24 -5.23
CA GLY A 131 -7.75 -61.71 -4.64
C GLY A 131 -8.44 -60.66 -3.77
N ASN A 132 -9.60 -60.20 -4.25
CA ASN A 132 -10.52 -59.24 -3.66
C ASN A 132 -11.09 -59.65 -2.27
N GLY A 133 -11.50 -58.64 -1.50
CA GLY A 133 -12.92 -58.53 -1.13
C GLY A 133 -13.36 -58.77 0.33
N HIS A 134 -13.99 -57.73 0.88
CA HIS A 134 -15.25 -57.72 1.62
C HIS A 134 -15.35 -58.12 3.11
N LEU A 135 -15.72 -57.08 3.89
CA LEU A 135 -16.92 -56.96 4.75
C LEU A 135 -17.02 -57.63 6.14
N LEU A 136 -17.35 -56.75 7.10
CA LEU A 136 -18.27 -56.88 8.26
C LEU A 136 -17.76 -57.55 9.56
N SER A 137 -17.68 -56.68 10.58
CA SER A 137 -17.88 -56.84 12.03
C SER A 137 -19.10 -57.71 12.42
N PRO A 138 -19.32 -58.24 13.67
CA PRO A 138 -19.13 -57.49 14.94
C PRO A 138 -18.92 -58.26 16.29
N LEU A 139 -18.70 -57.44 17.33
CA LEU A 139 -19.07 -57.56 18.76
C LEU A 139 -18.39 -58.60 19.68
N GLY A 140 -17.80 -58.09 20.76
CA GLY A 140 -17.39 -58.83 21.96
C GLY A 140 -17.15 -57.91 23.16
N SER A 141 -18.18 -57.81 24.00
CA SER A 141 -18.33 -57.11 25.28
C SER A 141 -17.14 -57.18 26.26
N GLY A 142 -16.91 -56.12 27.05
CA GLY A 142 -16.04 -56.19 28.25
C GLY A 142 -15.83 -54.86 28.98
N ARG A 143 -16.46 -54.72 30.15
CA ARG A 143 -16.59 -53.54 31.02
C ARG A 143 -15.31 -53.09 31.75
N HIS A 144 -15.19 -51.76 31.87
CA HIS A 144 -14.69 -50.89 32.97
C HIS A 144 -13.43 -51.26 33.77
N THR A 145 -12.51 -50.31 33.88
CA THR A 145 -12.16 -49.64 35.17
C THR A 145 -11.48 -48.30 34.89
N LEU A 146 -11.94 -47.27 35.61
CA LEU A 146 -11.39 -45.91 35.66
C LEU A 146 -10.26 -45.86 36.70
N HIS A 147 -9.12 -45.27 36.33
CA HIS A 147 -8.22 -44.63 37.30
C HIS A 147 -7.70 -43.31 36.71
N HIS A 148 -7.99 -42.23 37.42
CA HIS A 148 -7.38 -40.91 37.28
C HIS A 148 -5.97 -40.93 37.88
N SER A 149 -4.97 -40.35 37.20
CA SER A 149 -4.24 -39.14 37.65
C SER A 149 -3.04 -38.75 36.76
N SER A 150 -3.04 -37.46 36.39
CA SER A 150 -1.91 -36.55 36.11
C SER A 150 -1.19 -36.56 34.74
N PRO A 151 -1.01 -35.38 34.10
CA PRO A 151 -0.36 -35.24 32.79
C PRO A 151 1.14 -34.97 32.95
N SER A 152 1.98 -35.78 32.30
CA SER A 152 3.38 -35.44 32.04
C SER A 152 3.47 -34.68 30.73
N ALA A 153 4.05 -33.48 30.79
CA ALA A 153 4.29 -32.60 29.67
C ALA A 153 5.41 -33.13 28.76
N ASP A 154 5.14 -33.20 27.46
CA ASP A 154 6.16 -33.27 26.39
C ASP A 154 5.67 -32.39 25.22
N PRO A 155 6.21 -31.17 25.00
CA PRO A 155 5.73 -30.26 23.98
C PRO A 155 6.59 -30.33 22.70
N VAL A 156 6.84 -31.54 22.18
CA VAL A 156 7.78 -31.69 21.04
C VAL A 156 7.16 -32.33 19.79
N ASP A 157 5.94 -32.87 19.86
CA ASP A 157 5.35 -33.60 18.71
C ASP A 157 4.05 -33.01 18.12
N PHE A 158 3.61 -31.84 18.58
CA PHE A 158 2.43 -31.17 18.01
C PHE A 158 2.78 -30.12 16.93
N VAL A 159 4.03 -29.64 16.87
CA VAL A 159 4.46 -28.58 15.93
C VAL A 159 4.96 -29.14 14.59
N SER A 160 5.18 -30.45 14.49
CA SER A 160 5.81 -31.10 13.33
C SER A 160 4.83 -31.67 12.29
N ARG A 161 3.49 -31.55 12.49
CA ARG A 161 2.48 -32.08 11.56
C ARG A 161 1.69 -31.07 10.73
N PHE A 162 1.90 -29.77 10.91
CA PHE A 162 1.53 -28.80 9.87
C PHE A 162 2.71 -28.63 8.92
N SER A 163 2.93 -29.66 8.11
CA SER A 163 3.81 -29.60 6.95
C SER A 163 3.42 -28.42 6.08
N ALA A 164 4.24 -27.37 6.15
CA ALA A 164 4.77 -26.46 5.13
C ALA A 164 4.53 -26.78 3.63
N GLN A 165 3.36 -27.25 3.23
CA GLN A 165 3.06 -27.66 1.85
C GLN A 165 1.91 -26.87 1.19
N SER A 166 1.37 -25.84 1.84
CA SER A 166 0.33 -24.97 1.25
C SER A 166 0.69 -23.48 1.14
N PHE A 167 1.85 -23.03 1.63
CA PHE A 167 2.29 -21.62 1.53
C PHE A 167 3.42 -21.37 0.53
N PHE A 168 4.01 -22.42 -0.05
CA PHE A 168 5.09 -22.30 -1.03
C PHE A 168 4.63 -22.83 -2.40
N ARG A 169 3.65 -22.17 -3.01
CA ARG A 169 3.71 -22.03 -4.47
C ARG A 169 4.98 -21.20 -4.72
N SER A 170 5.94 -21.77 -5.44
CA SER A 170 7.15 -21.11 -5.92
C SER A 170 6.91 -19.61 -6.13
N LEU A 171 7.43 -18.77 -5.23
CA LEU A 171 7.25 -17.32 -5.32
C LEU A 171 7.75 -16.87 -6.70
N PRO A 172 6.95 -16.11 -7.48
CA PRO A 172 7.39 -15.61 -8.77
C PRO A 172 8.63 -14.72 -8.55
N ARG A 173 9.80 -15.25 -8.90
CA ARG A 173 11.06 -14.49 -8.88
C ARG A 173 10.92 -13.36 -9.90
N GLY A 174 10.89 -12.10 -9.43
CA GLY A 174 11.03 -10.93 -10.31
C GLY A 174 9.77 -10.12 -10.63
N ALA A 175 8.73 -10.11 -9.78
CA ALA A 175 7.66 -9.12 -9.92
C ALA A 175 8.16 -7.70 -9.53
N ALA A 176 7.82 -6.66 -10.30
CA ALA A 176 8.26 -5.28 -10.08
C ALA A 176 7.85 -4.66 -8.72
N ASN A 177 6.95 -5.33 -7.99
CA ASN A 177 6.41 -4.93 -6.69
C ASN A 177 6.93 -5.81 -5.54
N MET A 178 8.00 -6.58 -5.75
CA MET A 178 8.57 -7.47 -4.76
C MET A 178 10.11 -7.41 -4.76
N ALA A 179 10.70 -7.53 -3.57
CA ALA A 179 12.12 -7.73 -3.36
C ALA A 179 12.33 -8.89 -2.38
N TYR A 180 13.41 -9.63 -2.54
CA TYR A 180 13.81 -10.67 -1.60
C TYR A 180 15.34 -10.71 -1.47
N GLY A 181 15.84 -11.21 -0.36
CA GLY A 181 17.26 -11.29 -0.09
C GLY A 181 17.57 -12.22 1.06
N THR A 182 18.81 -12.70 1.09
CA THR A 182 19.31 -13.58 2.15
C THR A 182 20.22 -12.79 3.07
N PHE A 183 19.87 -12.77 4.36
CA PHE A 183 20.51 -11.92 5.36
C PHE A 183 20.99 -12.75 6.55
N ASN A 184 22.12 -12.37 7.11
CA ASN A 184 22.67 -12.93 8.34
C ASN A 184 22.76 -11.81 9.41
N PHE A 185 23.51 -12.07 10.50
CA PHE A 185 23.70 -11.11 11.58
C PHE A 185 24.32 -9.76 11.15
N LEU A 186 24.96 -9.66 9.98
CA LEU A 186 25.45 -8.37 9.46
C LEU A 186 24.30 -7.45 9.00
N GLY A 187 23.09 -7.98 8.88
CA GLY A 187 21.92 -7.25 8.43
C GLY A 187 21.93 -6.96 6.94
N GLY A 188 21.14 -5.98 6.53
CA GLY A 188 21.01 -5.58 5.14
C GLY A 188 19.80 -4.67 4.91
N ARG A 189 19.43 -4.51 3.65
CA ARG A 189 18.28 -3.71 3.23
C ARG A 189 17.58 -4.35 2.04
N LEU A 190 16.26 -4.34 2.07
CA LEU A 190 15.40 -4.59 0.91
C LEU A 190 14.73 -3.29 0.48
N MET A 191 14.50 -3.12 -0.81
CA MET A 191 13.82 -1.97 -1.36
C MET A 191 13.07 -2.34 -2.62
N ILE A 192 11.89 -1.74 -2.78
CA ILE A 192 11.15 -1.79 -4.04
C ILE A 192 11.47 -0.46 -4.76
N PRO A 193 12.19 -0.48 -5.89
CA PRO A 193 12.65 0.74 -6.52
C PRO A 193 11.49 1.69 -6.87
N ASN A 194 11.72 3.00 -6.66
CA ASN A 194 10.80 4.09 -7.01
C ASN A 194 9.42 4.07 -6.32
N THR A 195 9.24 3.32 -5.22
CA THR A 195 7.96 3.30 -4.47
C THR A 195 8.04 3.94 -3.09
N GLY A 196 9.26 4.22 -2.60
CA GLY A 196 9.49 4.66 -1.23
C GLY A 196 9.42 3.56 -0.17
N VAL A 197 9.11 2.33 -0.58
CA VAL A 197 9.02 1.18 0.33
C VAL A 197 10.39 0.52 0.49
N SER A 198 10.88 0.45 1.73
CA SER A 198 12.12 -0.25 2.05
C SER A 198 12.10 -0.88 3.44
N LEU A 199 12.86 -1.96 3.62
CA LEU A 199 13.05 -2.64 4.88
C LEU A 199 14.54 -2.63 5.24
N LEU A 200 14.89 -1.92 6.30
CA LEU A 200 16.23 -1.97 6.89
C LEU A 200 16.27 -3.07 7.94
N ILE A 201 17.25 -3.98 7.81
CA ILE A 201 17.56 -5.02 8.78
C ILE A 201 18.86 -4.62 9.47
N PRO A 202 18.82 -4.05 10.69
CA PRO A 202 20.01 -3.60 11.38
C PRO A 202 21.01 -4.72 11.68
N PRO A 203 22.29 -4.37 11.93
CA PRO A 203 23.26 -5.32 12.44
C PRO A 203 22.80 -5.95 13.76
N ASP A 204 23.06 -7.25 13.88
CA ASP A 204 22.61 -8.17 14.92
C ASP A 204 21.08 -8.26 15.11
N ALA A 205 20.24 -7.76 14.18
CA ALA A 205 18.80 -8.03 14.25
C ALA A 205 18.51 -9.53 14.06
N ILE A 206 19.25 -10.18 13.17
CA ILE A 206 19.23 -11.64 12.97
C ILE A 206 20.24 -12.29 13.93
N PRO A 207 19.87 -13.34 14.69
CA PRO A 207 20.78 -14.04 15.58
C PRO A 207 22.04 -14.56 14.86
N ARG A 208 23.18 -14.53 15.54
CA ARG A 208 24.43 -15.12 15.01
C ARG A 208 24.25 -16.61 14.76
N GLY A 209 24.82 -17.10 13.64
CA GLY A 209 24.64 -18.49 13.19
C GLY A 209 23.31 -18.77 12.49
N LYS A 210 22.40 -17.78 12.38
CA LYS A 210 21.19 -17.86 11.57
C LYS A 210 21.35 -17.08 10.26
N ILE A 211 20.68 -17.57 9.24
CA ILE A 211 20.56 -16.94 7.93
C ILE A 211 19.07 -16.99 7.58
N TYR A 212 18.47 -15.85 7.27
CA TYR A 212 17.07 -15.76 6.87
C TYR A 212 16.95 -15.27 5.44
N GLU A 213 16.09 -15.92 4.67
CA GLU A 213 15.57 -15.34 3.43
C GLU A 213 14.37 -14.46 3.79
N ILE A 214 14.47 -13.16 3.50
CA ILE A 214 13.45 -12.17 3.83
C ILE A 214 12.89 -11.63 2.51
N TYR A 215 11.58 -11.44 2.45
CA TYR A 215 10.90 -10.78 1.34
C TYR A 215 10.23 -9.48 1.77
N LEU A 216 10.01 -8.61 0.80
CA LEU A 216 9.29 -7.36 0.88
C LEU A 216 8.37 -7.25 -0.34
N THR A 217 7.08 -7.06 -0.13
CA THR A 217 6.06 -7.04 -1.19
C THR A 217 5.15 -5.85 -1.01
N LEU A 218 4.96 -5.09 -2.07
CA LEU A 218 3.92 -4.08 -2.20
C LEU A 218 2.69 -4.72 -2.82
N HIS A 219 1.57 -4.69 -2.10
CA HIS A 219 0.32 -5.29 -2.57
C HIS A 219 -0.48 -4.28 -3.38
N LYS A 220 -1.09 -4.76 -4.46
CA LYS A 220 -2.16 -3.99 -5.08
C LYS A 220 -3.38 -4.03 -4.18
N GLN A 221 -4.11 -2.92 -4.18
CA GLN A 221 -5.28 -2.77 -3.33
C GLN A 221 -6.42 -3.74 -3.68
N GLU A 222 -6.51 -4.15 -4.94
CA GLU A 222 -7.46 -5.17 -5.42
C GLU A 222 -7.18 -6.57 -4.86
N ASP A 223 -5.92 -6.87 -4.54
CA ASP A 223 -5.48 -8.20 -4.07
C ASP A 223 -5.71 -8.38 -2.56
N VAL A 224 -5.80 -7.29 -1.80
CA VAL A 224 -5.86 -7.31 -0.34
C VAL A 224 -6.99 -6.44 0.20
N ARG A 225 -8.00 -7.11 0.78
CA ARG A 225 -9.09 -6.42 1.45
C ARG A 225 -8.68 -5.96 2.84
N LEU A 226 -8.62 -4.65 3.04
CA LEU A 226 -8.48 -4.00 4.35
C LEU A 226 -9.86 -3.53 4.83
N PRO A 227 -10.37 -4.02 5.97
CA PRO A 227 -11.61 -3.52 6.54
C PRO A 227 -11.39 -2.11 7.10
N LEU A 228 -12.08 -1.15 6.50
CA LEU A 228 -12.20 0.23 6.97
C LEU A 228 -13.62 0.41 7.53
N ALA A 229 -13.74 0.97 8.73
CA ALA A 229 -15.01 1.22 9.39
C ALA A 229 -15.15 2.72 9.74
N GLY A 230 -16.40 3.22 9.79
CA GLY A 230 -16.67 4.62 10.14
C GLY A 230 -15.97 5.62 9.21
N CYS A 231 -15.31 6.61 9.78
CA CYS A 231 -14.56 7.65 9.05
C CYS A 231 -13.09 7.25 8.78
N GLN A 232 -12.80 5.94 8.66
CA GLN A 232 -11.46 5.46 8.37
C GLN A 232 -11.08 5.59 6.90
N THR A 233 -9.82 5.92 6.67
CA THR A 233 -9.19 6.04 5.36
C THR A 233 -7.82 5.35 5.34
N LEU A 234 -7.49 4.72 4.21
CA LEU A 234 -6.14 4.22 3.97
C LEU A 234 -5.19 5.39 3.64
N LEU A 235 -4.09 5.50 4.39
CA LEU A 235 -3.13 6.60 4.26
C LEU A 235 -1.79 6.20 3.67
N SER A 236 -1.47 4.91 3.62
CA SER A 236 -0.23 4.35 3.05
C SER A 236 -0.54 3.18 2.12
N PRO A 237 0.41 2.73 1.28
CA PRO A 237 0.31 1.43 0.64
C PRO A 237 0.20 0.28 1.65
N ILE A 238 -0.30 -0.87 1.19
CA ILE A 238 -0.31 -2.13 1.92
C ILE A 238 0.98 -2.89 1.61
N VAL A 239 1.81 -3.14 2.62
CA VAL A 239 3.13 -3.75 2.45
C VAL A 239 3.25 -5.02 3.29
N SER A 240 3.89 -6.06 2.77
CA SER A 240 4.29 -7.23 3.55
C SER A 240 5.80 -7.38 3.59
N CYS A 241 6.34 -7.54 4.79
CA CYS A 241 7.68 -8.08 5.01
C CYS A 241 7.56 -9.43 5.71
N GLY A 242 8.39 -10.41 5.34
CA GLY A 242 8.31 -11.76 5.91
C GLY A 242 9.54 -12.60 5.61
N PRO A 243 9.55 -13.89 6.03
CA PRO A 243 8.39 -14.65 6.48
C PRO A 243 7.93 -14.29 7.92
N PRO A 244 6.64 -14.44 8.24
CA PRO A 244 6.14 -14.24 9.59
C PRO A 244 6.69 -15.29 10.56
N GLY A 245 6.88 -14.90 11.83
CA GLY A 245 7.32 -15.82 12.90
C GLY A 245 8.83 -16.03 13.01
N VAL A 246 9.65 -15.38 12.16
CA VAL A 246 11.11 -15.40 12.33
C VAL A 246 11.53 -14.69 13.61
N LEU A 247 12.54 -15.25 14.28
CA LEU A 247 13.10 -14.65 15.50
C LEU A 247 14.05 -13.51 15.14
N LEU A 248 13.67 -12.28 15.50
CA LEU A 248 14.51 -11.09 15.46
C LEU A 248 14.86 -10.68 16.91
N THR A 249 16.11 -10.28 17.13
CA THR A 249 16.61 -9.84 18.46
C THR A 249 16.71 -8.32 18.58
N ARG A 250 16.47 -7.61 17.47
CA ARG A 250 16.37 -6.16 17.40
C ARG A 250 15.30 -5.80 16.36
N PRO A 251 14.61 -4.67 16.52
CA PRO A 251 13.59 -4.26 15.56
C PRO A 251 14.20 -3.94 14.19
N VAL A 252 13.54 -4.41 13.14
CA VAL A 252 13.76 -3.94 11.77
C VAL A 252 12.99 -2.64 11.55
N ILE A 253 13.35 -1.86 10.53
CA ILE A 253 12.66 -0.62 10.18
C ILE A 253 12.04 -0.75 8.80
N LEU A 254 10.71 -0.76 8.73
CA LEU A 254 9.94 -0.67 7.51
C LEU A 254 9.62 0.81 7.24
N ALA A 255 10.13 1.34 6.13
CA ALA A 255 9.80 2.67 5.64
C ALA A 255 8.70 2.57 4.58
N ILE A 256 7.64 3.35 4.73
CA ILE A 256 6.54 3.50 3.75
C ILE A 256 6.15 4.97 3.63
N ASP A 257 5.81 5.41 2.42
CA ASP A 257 5.24 6.74 2.21
C ASP A 257 3.79 6.79 2.74
N HIS A 258 3.31 7.97 3.08
CA HIS A 258 1.90 8.21 3.38
C HIS A 258 1.42 9.56 2.85
N CYS A 259 0.10 9.72 2.76
CA CYS A 259 -0.53 10.95 2.29
C CYS A 259 -1.19 11.80 3.39
N VAL A 260 -1.09 11.45 4.67
CA VAL A 260 -1.70 12.27 5.74
C VAL A 260 -0.97 13.59 5.99
N GLU A 261 -1.73 14.64 6.32
CA GLU A 261 -1.24 15.83 7.04
C GLU A 261 -1.48 15.64 8.53
N PRO A 262 -0.43 15.32 9.32
CA PRO A 262 -0.61 14.92 10.70
C PRO A 262 -1.05 16.10 11.58
N ASN A 263 -2.19 15.94 12.25
CA ASN A 263 -2.64 16.82 13.31
C ASN A 263 -3.39 15.99 14.36
N PRO A 264 -2.90 15.91 15.62
CA PRO A 264 -3.49 15.07 16.66
C PRO A 264 -4.91 15.50 17.07
N GLU A 265 -5.31 16.74 16.80
CA GLU A 265 -6.66 17.23 17.09
C GLU A 265 -7.68 16.78 16.04
N THR A 266 -7.22 16.46 14.82
CA THR A 266 -8.10 16.12 13.69
C THR A 266 -7.99 14.67 13.26
N TRP A 267 -6.93 13.97 13.66
CA TRP A 267 -6.64 12.60 13.22
C TRP A 267 -6.42 11.65 14.40
N ASN A 268 -7.06 10.48 14.33
CA ASN A 268 -6.65 9.29 15.07
C ASN A 268 -5.95 8.33 14.10
N LEU A 269 -4.62 8.25 14.20
CA LEU A 269 -3.79 7.44 13.30
C LEU A 269 -3.46 6.09 13.93
N ARG A 270 -3.59 5.01 13.17
CA ARG A 270 -3.34 3.65 13.61
C ARG A 270 -2.53 2.87 12.58
N LEU A 271 -1.60 2.07 13.08
CA LEU A 271 -0.96 1.02 12.31
C LEU A 271 -1.81 -0.24 12.44
N LYS A 272 -2.30 -0.75 11.31
CA LYS A 272 -2.94 -2.06 11.25
C LYS A 272 -1.94 -3.12 10.80
N LYS A 273 -2.02 -4.30 11.40
CA LYS A 273 -1.28 -5.49 10.97
C LYS A 273 -2.26 -6.61 10.67
N GLN A 274 -1.99 -7.38 9.62
CA GLN A 274 -2.73 -8.61 9.36
C GLN A 274 -2.13 -9.79 10.14
N SER A 275 -2.96 -10.52 10.87
CA SER A 275 -2.62 -11.76 11.56
C SER A 275 -2.37 -12.90 10.55
N CYS A 276 -1.81 -14.01 11.02
CA CYS A 276 -1.63 -15.22 10.21
C CYS A 276 -2.96 -15.83 9.75
N GLU A 277 -4.05 -15.57 10.47
CA GLU A 277 -5.41 -16.00 10.14
C GLU A 277 -6.08 -15.10 9.08
N GLY A 278 -5.43 -13.99 8.70
CA GLY A 278 -5.93 -13.04 7.72
C GLY A 278 -6.76 -11.90 8.32
N THR A 279 -6.91 -11.84 9.63
CA THR A 279 -7.64 -10.79 10.36
C THR A 279 -6.79 -9.54 10.50
N TRP A 280 -7.39 -8.35 10.33
CA TRP A 280 -6.68 -7.08 10.53
C TRP A 280 -6.90 -6.55 11.94
N GLU A 281 -5.82 -6.17 12.60
CA GLU A 281 -5.82 -5.70 13.99
C GLU A 281 -5.08 -4.37 14.10
N ASP A 282 -5.59 -3.49 14.96
CA ASP A 282 -4.94 -2.22 15.30
C ASP A 282 -3.80 -2.54 16.29
N VAL A 283 -2.54 -2.50 15.82
CA VAL A 283 -1.36 -2.90 16.62
C VAL A 283 -0.62 -1.74 17.29
N LEU A 284 -0.86 -0.52 16.82
CA LEU A 284 -0.31 0.70 17.40
C LEU A 284 -1.22 1.89 17.07
N GLN A 285 -1.57 2.68 18.07
CA GLN A 285 -2.17 4.01 17.90
C GLN A 285 -1.06 5.07 18.02
N LEU A 286 -0.94 5.93 17.02
CA LEU A 286 0.11 6.96 17.00
C LEU A 286 -0.31 8.15 17.87
N GLY A 287 0.64 8.70 18.63
CA GLY A 287 0.41 9.85 19.51
C GLY A 287 -0.06 9.49 20.92
N ASP A 288 -0.41 8.23 21.17
CA ASP A 288 -0.72 7.73 22.52
C ASP A 288 0.58 7.23 23.20
N PRO A 289 0.89 7.63 24.45
CA PRO A 289 1.99 7.07 25.24
C PRO A 289 1.82 5.59 25.60
N GLY A 290 0.68 4.95 25.30
CA GLY A 290 0.48 3.51 25.39
C GLY A 290 1.54 2.73 24.60
N SER A 291 2.58 2.24 25.30
CA SER A 291 3.71 1.58 24.68
C SER A 291 3.31 0.19 24.17
N SER A 292 3.22 0.03 22.86
CA SER A 292 3.38 -1.29 22.26
C SER A 292 4.86 -1.66 22.33
N GLU A 293 5.23 -2.69 23.09
CA GLU A 293 6.64 -3.11 23.21
C GLU A 293 7.24 -3.53 21.87
N LEU A 294 6.38 -4.08 21.00
CA LEU A 294 6.71 -4.71 19.72
C LEU A 294 6.69 -3.75 18.53
N TYR A 295 5.93 -2.65 18.62
CA TYR A 295 5.72 -1.74 17.49
C TYR A 295 5.97 -0.29 17.90
N HIS A 296 6.73 0.42 17.10
CA HIS A 296 6.85 1.87 17.21
C HIS A 296 6.84 2.49 15.81
N CYS A 297 6.23 3.65 15.67
CA CYS A 297 6.12 4.33 14.39
C CYS A 297 6.58 5.78 14.53
N GLN A 298 7.66 6.12 13.83
CA GLN A 298 8.06 7.50 13.62
C GLN A 298 7.30 8.03 12.40
N LEU A 299 6.37 8.95 12.64
CA LEU A 299 5.68 9.66 11.57
C LEU A 299 6.49 10.89 11.17
N GLU A 300 6.70 11.08 9.88
CA GLU A 300 7.32 12.28 9.29
C GLU A 300 6.33 12.97 8.34
N PRO A 301 6.67 14.10 7.69
CA PRO A 301 5.74 14.75 6.79
C PRO A 301 5.28 13.89 5.60
N GLN A 302 6.13 13.01 5.05
CA GLN A 302 5.82 12.24 3.83
C GLN A 302 5.95 10.72 3.98
N ALA A 303 6.58 10.25 5.04
CA ALA A 303 6.87 8.84 5.25
C ALA A 303 6.72 8.47 6.72
N CYS A 304 6.46 7.19 6.98
CA CYS A 304 6.50 6.65 8.32
C CYS A 304 7.49 5.48 8.41
N TYR A 305 8.18 5.40 9.55
CA TYR A 305 9.20 4.40 9.83
C TYR A 305 8.72 3.52 10.98
N ILE A 306 8.35 2.30 10.63
CA ILE A 306 7.78 1.31 11.54
C ILE A 306 8.91 0.41 12.05
N PHE A 307 9.18 0.50 13.35
CA PHE A 307 10.04 -0.39 14.09
C PHE A 307 9.23 -1.61 14.52
N THR A 308 9.69 -2.80 14.16
CA THR A 308 9.02 -4.04 14.56
C THR A 308 10.00 -5.20 14.69
N GLU A 309 9.79 -6.06 15.67
CA GLU A 309 10.45 -7.36 15.77
C GLU A 309 9.60 -8.48 15.15
N GLN A 310 8.35 -8.18 14.79
CA GLN A 310 7.44 -9.11 14.14
C GLN A 310 7.21 -8.69 12.69
N LEU A 311 7.74 -9.47 11.77
CA LEU A 311 7.44 -9.32 10.35
C LEU A 311 5.96 -9.65 10.08
N GLY A 312 5.38 -9.05 9.04
CA GLY A 312 3.98 -9.23 8.70
C GLY A 312 3.51 -8.28 7.60
N ARG A 313 2.19 -8.15 7.47
CA ARG A 313 1.54 -7.23 6.54
C ARG A 313 1.02 -6.01 7.30
N PHE A 314 1.36 -4.81 6.84
CA PHE A 314 1.09 -3.55 7.51
C PHE A 314 0.39 -2.55 6.60
N ALA A 315 -0.40 -1.66 7.21
CA ALA A 315 -0.98 -0.49 6.57
C ALA A 315 -1.21 0.62 7.61
N LEU A 316 -0.97 1.88 7.23
CA LEU A 316 -1.32 3.06 8.02
C LEU A 316 -2.75 3.48 7.69
N VAL A 317 -3.60 3.54 8.71
CA VAL A 317 -5.01 3.94 8.61
C VAL A 317 -5.23 5.17 9.47
N GLY A 318 -6.02 6.11 8.99
CA GLY A 318 -6.44 7.27 9.76
C GLY A 318 -7.94 7.28 9.92
N GLU A 319 -8.41 7.57 11.14
CA GLU A 319 -9.79 7.94 11.40
C GLU A 319 -9.85 9.46 11.59
N SER A 320 -10.68 10.11 10.80
CA SER A 320 -10.91 11.54 10.93
C SER A 320 -11.76 11.85 12.16
N LEU A 321 -11.30 12.80 12.97
CA LEU A 321 -11.99 13.28 14.16
C LEU A 321 -12.72 14.62 13.92
N SER A 322 -12.45 15.27 12.78
CA SER A 322 -12.96 16.60 12.47
C SER A 322 -12.92 16.85 10.96
N MET A 323 -13.83 17.69 10.45
CA MET A 323 -13.82 18.13 9.05
C MET A 323 -12.57 18.94 8.65
N ALA A 324 -11.75 19.34 9.63
CA ALA A 324 -10.45 19.96 9.40
C ALA A 324 -9.35 18.94 9.04
N ALA A 325 -9.57 17.63 9.24
CA ALA A 325 -8.64 16.58 8.86
C ALA A 325 -8.35 16.65 7.37
N SER A 326 -7.06 16.56 7.01
CA SER A 326 -6.64 16.69 5.61
C SER A 326 -5.61 15.65 5.21
N LYS A 327 -5.66 15.26 3.95
CA LYS A 327 -4.66 14.43 3.29
C LYS A 327 -4.20 15.08 1.99
N ARG A 328 -2.95 14.80 1.61
CA ARG A 328 -2.32 15.25 0.38
C ARG A 328 -2.77 14.39 -0.80
N LEU A 329 -3.33 15.05 -1.81
CA LEU A 329 -3.48 14.50 -3.13
C LEU A 329 -2.37 15.00 -4.04
N LYS A 330 -1.77 14.11 -4.82
CA LYS A 330 -0.84 14.46 -5.90
C LYS A 330 -1.61 14.51 -7.22
N LEU A 331 -1.66 15.71 -7.80
CA LEU A 331 -2.28 16.00 -9.08
C LEU A 331 -1.26 15.86 -10.21
N VAL A 332 -1.59 15.05 -11.21
CA VAL A 332 -0.67 14.70 -12.30
C VAL A 332 -1.39 14.75 -13.64
N LEU A 333 -0.81 15.41 -14.64
CA LEU A 333 -1.43 15.59 -15.96
C LEU A 333 -0.69 14.78 -17.01
N PHE A 334 -1.43 13.95 -17.73
CA PHE A 334 -0.93 13.19 -18.87
C PHE A 334 -1.69 13.54 -20.14
N ALA A 335 -1.02 13.43 -21.28
CA ALA A 335 -1.64 13.49 -22.60
C ALA A 335 -0.89 12.59 -23.59
N PRO A 336 -1.50 12.19 -24.71
CA PRO A 336 -0.83 11.38 -25.72
C PRO A 336 0.45 12.03 -26.24
N THR A 337 1.51 11.22 -26.36
CA THR A 337 2.80 11.62 -26.96
C THR A 337 2.67 11.90 -28.45
N THR A 338 1.78 11.17 -29.12
CA THR A 338 1.48 11.33 -30.54
C THR A 338 -0.01 11.50 -30.75
N CYS A 339 -0.41 12.42 -31.63
CA CYS A 339 -1.81 12.66 -31.97
C CYS A 339 -1.98 12.71 -33.49
N THR A 340 -2.59 11.66 -34.05
CA THR A 340 -2.89 11.55 -35.49
C THR A 340 -4.32 11.99 -35.83
N GLY A 341 -5.27 11.85 -34.89
CA GLY A 341 -6.67 12.24 -35.06
C GLY A 341 -6.96 13.72 -34.78
N LEU A 342 -8.22 14.12 -34.83
CA LEU A 342 -8.65 15.47 -34.40
C LEU A 342 -8.89 15.55 -32.89
N GLU A 343 -9.04 14.42 -32.21
CA GLU A 343 -9.24 14.35 -30.77
C GLU A 343 -7.89 14.30 -30.03
N TYR A 344 -7.82 15.06 -28.95
CA TYR A 344 -6.69 15.10 -28.04
C TYR A 344 -7.17 15.10 -26.59
N ASP A 345 -6.77 14.08 -25.85
CA ASP A 345 -7.21 13.87 -24.48
C ASP A 345 -6.15 14.35 -23.48
N VAL A 346 -6.58 15.17 -22.53
CA VAL A 346 -5.78 15.52 -21.36
C VAL A 346 -6.37 14.83 -20.14
N ARG A 347 -5.61 13.91 -19.53
CA ARG A 347 -6.00 13.14 -18.35
C ARG A 347 -5.41 13.77 -17.11
N VAL A 348 -6.25 14.03 -16.11
CA VAL A 348 -5.88 14.66 -14.84
C VAL A 348 -6.10 13.64 -13.72
N TYR A 349 -5.00 13.04 -13.25
CA TYR A 349 -5.00 12.08 -12.16
C TYR A 349 -4.97 12.78 -10.80
N CYS A 350 -5.77 12.27 -9.87
CA CYS A 350 -5.87 12.71 -8.49
C CYS A 350 -5.47 11.55 -7.57
N LEU A 351 -4.18 11.47 -7.24
CA LEU A 351 -3.58 10.32 -6.57
C LEU A 351 -3.38 10.60 -5.08
N SER A 352 -3.32 9.56 -4.24
CA SER A 352 -2.67 9.69 -2.93
C SER A 352 -1.22 10.16 -3.12
N ASP A 353 -0.75 11.09 -2.31
CA ASP A 353 0.64 11.58 -2.37
C ASP A 353 1.64 10.55 -1.82
N THR A 354 1.82 9.45 -2.56
CA THR A 354 2.80 8.40 -2.30
C THR A 354 3.54 8.05 -3.60
N ARG A 355 4.82 7.64 -3.51
CA ARG A 355 5.63 7.34 -4.70
C ARG A 355 5.16 6.11 -5.47
N ASP A 356 4.63 5.11 -4.79
CA ASP A 356 4.08 3.91 -5.42
C ASP A 356 2.89 4.23 -6.34
N ALA A 357 1.96 5.07 -5.90
CA ALA A 357 0.79 5.47 -6.68
C ALA A 357 1.21 6.21 -7.97
N LEU A 358 2.19 7.12 -7.87
CA LEU A 358 2.74 7.81 -9.03
C LEU A 358 3.44 6.84 -9.99
N LYS A 359 4.26 5.93 -9.47
CA LYS A 359 4.98 4.92 -10.28
C LYS A 359 4.01 4.07 -11.11
N GLU A 360 2.91 3.63 -10.51
CA GLU A 360 1.92 2.80 -11.21
C GLU A 360 1.21 3.57 -12.32
N VAL A 361 0.78 4.81 -12.07
CA VAL A 361 0.14 5.65 -13.11
C VAL A 361 1.09 5.96 -14.25
N VAL A 362 2.35 6.29 -13.95
CA VAL A 362 3.38 6.51 -14.97
C VAL A 362 3.56 5.26 -15.84
N GLN A 363 3.55 4.07 -15.24
CA GLN A 363 3.66 2.81 -15.97
C GLN A 363 2.42 2.55 -16.85
N ILE A 364 1.22 2.84 -16.36
CA ILE A 364 -0.05 2.73 -17.10
C ILE A 364 -0.04 3.70 -18.29
N GLU A 365 0.35 4.96 -18.09
CA GLU A 365 0.41 5.96 -19.15
C GLU A 365 1.47 5.65 -20.20
N LYS A 366 2.65 5.17 -19.79
CA LYS A 366 3.68 4.67 -20.73
C LYS A 366 3.11 3.57 -21.63
N GLN A 367 2.31 2.64 -21.09
CA GLN A 367 1.67 1.58 -21.87
C GLN A 367 0.59 2.10 -22.83
N MET A 368 -0.08 3.19 -22.47
CA MET A 368 -1.08 3.87 -23.31
C MET A 368 -0.49 4.94 -24.24
N GLY A 369 0.85 5.09 -24.29
CA GLY A 369 1.52 6.09 -25.11
C GLY A 369 1.35 7.54 -24.60
N GLY A 370 0.98 7.71 -23.34
CA GLY A 370 0.90 9.01 -22.68
C GLY A 370 2.24 9.52 -22.16
N GLN A 371 2.33 10.84 -22.07
CA GLN A 371 3.45 11.56 -21.48
C GLN A 371 2.92 12.54 -20.44
N LEU A 372 3.74 12.80 -19.42
CA LEU A 372 3.48 13.86 -18.45
C LEU A 372 3.50 15.21 -19.18
N ILE A 373 2.62 16.15 -18.83
CA ILE A 373 2.56 17.48 -19.46
C ILE A 373 2.48 18.63 -18.44
N GLY A 374 2.71 18.33 -17.15
CA GLY A 374 2.56 19.28 -16.04
C GLY A 374 3.31 18.80 -14.79
N ALA A 375 3.89 19.73 -14.02
CA ALA A 375 4.72 19.38 -12.87
C ALA A 375 3.77 18.94 -11.77
N PRO A 376 3.95 17.76 -11.15
CA PRO A 376 3.02 17.30 -10.14
C PRO A 376 2.78 18.36 -9.05
N ARG A 377 1.51 18.57 -8.68
CA ARG A 377 1.12 19.53 -7.64
C ARG A 377 0.45 18.83 -6.48
N ILE A 378 0.60 19.38 -5.29
CA ILE A 378 -0.08 18.88 -4.09
C ILE A 378 -1.33 19.71 -3.84
N LEU A 379 -2.44 19.03 -3.56
CA LEU A 379 -3.70 19.63 -3.11
C LEU A 379 -4.08 19.01 -1.76
N HIS A 380 -4.42 19.86 -0.79
CA HIS A 380 -4.84 19.40 0.53
C HIS A 380 -6.34 19.14 0.53
N PHE A 381 -6.70 17.85 0.50
CA PHE A 381 -8.08 17.41 0.45
C PHE A 381 -8.59 17.18 1.87
N LYS A 382 -9.65 17.89 2.26
CA LYS A 382 -10.21 17.86 3.62
C LYS A 382 -11.37 16.89 3.74
N ASP A 383 -11.63 16.39 4.94
CA ASP A 383 -12.82 15.60 5.31
C ASP A 383 -14.10 16.47 5.38
N SER A 384 -14.33 17.29 4.37
CA SER A 384 -15.45 18.24 4.34
C SER A 384 -16.69 17.67 3.65
N TYR A 385 -16.66 16.40 3.21
CA TYR A 385 -17.68 15.75 2.37
C TYR A 385 -17.92 16.40 0.99
N HIS A 386 -17.13 17.42 0.65
CA HIS A 386 -17.23 18.11 -0.63
C HIS A 386 -16.43 17.41 -1.74
N ASN A 387 -17.03 17.34 -2.92
CA ASN A 387 -16.42 16.77 -4.13
C ASN A 387 -15.22 17.58 -4.62
N LEU A 388 -14.36 16.92 -5.37
CA LEU A 388 -13.32 17.57 -6.15
C LEU A 388 -13.88 17.96 -7.52
N ARG A 389 -13.68 19.22 -7.93
CA ARG A 389 -14.07 19.76 -9.24
C ARG A 389 -12.85 19.98 -10.10
N LEU A 390 -13.00 19.69 -11.39
CA LEU A 390 -11.98 19.90 -12.40
C LEU A 390 -12.58 20.65 -13.58
N SER A 391 -11.94 21.72 -14.03
CA SER A 391 -12.38 22.47 -15.21
C SER A 391 -11.21 22.85 -16.11
N ILE A 392 -11.52 23.12 -17.37
CA ILE A 392 -10.58 23.61 -18.36
C ILE A 392 -11.06 24.96 -18.89
N HIS A 393 -10.13 25.91 -18.95
CA HIS A 393 -10.35 27.29 -19.33
C HIS A 393 -9.34 27.74 -20.39
N ASP A 394 -9.59 28.91 -20.97
CA ASP A 394 -8.69 29.59 -21.91
C ASP A 394 -8.30 28.71 -23.11
N VAL A 395 -9.17 27.78 -23.51
CA VAL A 395 -8.98 26.95 -24.71
C VAL A 395 -9.13 27.84 -25.95
N PRO A 396 -8.16 27.89 -26.88
CA PRO A 396 -8.18 28.83 -28.00
C PRO A 396 -9.27 28.43 -29.00
N SER A 397 -10.44 29.07 -28.90
CA SER A 397 -11.65 28.71 -29.65
C SER A 397 -11.50 28.79 -31.18
N SER A 398 -10.50 29.53 -31.67
CA SER A 398 -10.14 29.61 -33.09
C SER A 398 -9.39 28.39 -33.62
N LEU A 399 -8.87 27.52 -32.74
CA LEU A 399 -8.02 26.38 -33.10
C LEU A 399 -8.51 25.06 -32.49
N TRP A 400 -9.15 25.15 -31.32
CA TRP A 400 -9.55 24.03 -30.49
C TRP A 400 -10.98 24.21 -29.97
N LYS A 401 -11.66 23.09 -29.78
CA LYS A 401 -12.99 23.02 -29.17
C LYS A 401 -12.96 21.99 -28.03
N SER A 402 -13.42 22.37 -26.84
CA SER A 402 -13.63 21.40 -25.76
C SER A 402 -14.92 20.61 -26.01
N LYS A 403 -14.88 19.28 -25.84
CA LYS A 403 -16.08 18.43 -25.89
C LYS A 403 -16.84 18.38 -24.56
N LEU A 404 -16.31 19.03 -23.53
CA LEU A 404 -16.97 19.11 -22.24
C LEU A 404 -18.28 19.92 -22.37
N LEU A 405 -19.42 19.25 -22.17
CA LEU A 405 -20.75 19.86 -22.29
C LEU A 405 -21.12 20.76 -21.09
N VAL A 406 -20.50 20.47 -19.94
CA VAL A 406 -20.69 21.18 -18.67
C VAL A 406 -19.47 22.05 -18.37
N SER A 407 -19.54 22.95 -17.40
CA SER A 407 -18.41 23.82 -17.06
C SER A 407 -17.28 23.11 -16.32
N TYR A 408 -17.55 21.97 -15.70
CA TYR A 408 -16.58 21.20 -14.92
C TYR A 408 -16.96 19.70 -14.84
N GLN A 409 -15.99 18.86 -14.51
CA GLN A 409 -16.16 17.46 -14.09
C GLN A 409 -16.04 17.36 -12.56
N GLU A 410 -16.63 16.34 -11.96
CA GLU A 410 -16.55 16.07 -10.52
C GLU A 410 -16.05 14.67 -10.23
N ILE A 411 -15.21 14.55 -9.19
CA ILE A 411 -14.88 13.28 -8.55
C ILE A 411 -15.55 13.27 -7.16
N PRO A 412 -16.43 12.29 -6.87
CA PRO A 412 -17.11 12.20 -5.58
C PRO A 412 -16.15 12.10 -4.41
N PHE A 413 -16.49 12.79 -3.31
CA PHE A 413 -15.67 12.84 -2.09
C PHE A 413 -15.22 11.45 -1.62
N TYR A 414 -16.15 10.49 -1.49
CA TYR A 414 -15.86 9.17 -0.92
C TYR A 414 -14.91 8.32 -1.77
N HIS A 415 -14.87 8.52 -3.08
CA HIS A 415 -13.94 7.82 -3.97
C HIS A 415 -12.50 8.24 -3.67
N LEU A 416 -12.28 9.54 -3.44
CA LEU A 416 -10.97 10.08 -3.06
C LEU A 416 -10.67 9.81 -1.59
N TRP A 417 -11.62 10.05 -0.68
CA TRP A 417 -11.37 10.01 0.76
C TRP A 417 -11.03 8.63 1.26
N SER A 418 -11.76 7.58 0.85
CA SER A 418 -11.54 6.21 1.34
C SER A 418 -10.11 5.68 1.07
N GLY A 419 -9.48 6.17 0.00
CA GLY A 419 -8.19 5.68 -0.47
C GLY A 419 -8.25 4.26 -1.01
N LEU A 420 -9.45 3.78 -1.40
CA LEU A 420 -9.69 2.42 -1.92
C LEU A 420 -9.73 2.31 -3.45
N GLN A 421 -9.88 3.43 -4.15
CA GLN A 421 -9.87 3.49 -5.60
C GLN A 421 -8.57 4.18 -6.03
N PRO A 422 -7.53 3.40 -6.35
CA PRO A 422 -6.30 3.99 -6.83
C PRO A 422 -6.50 4.49 -8.27
N TYR A 423 -5.82 5.58 -8.64
CA TYR A 423 -5.73 6.08 -10.03
C TYR A 423 -6.97 6.78 -10.60
N LEU A 424 -7.78 7.39 -9.73
CA LEU A 424 -8.89 8.25 -10.15
C LEU A 424 -8.40 9.41 -11.02
N HIS A 425 -9.10 9.65 -12.13
CA HIS A 425 -8.79 10.73 -13.05
C HIS A 425 -10.06 11.23 -13.76
N CYS A 426 -9.97 12.45 -14.29
CA CYS A 426 -10.90 12.96 -15.29
C CYS A 426 -10.17 13.17 -16.61
N THR A 427 -10.89 13.05 -17.72
CA THR A 427 -10.35 13.26 -19.07
C THR A 427 -11.04 14.45 -19.71
N PHE A 428 -10.26 15.44 -20.15
CA PHE A 428 -10.74 16.52 -21.00
C PHE A 428 -10.43 16.19 -22.45
N THR A 429 -11.45 15.87 -23.23
CA THR A 429 -11.32 15.64 -24.66
C THR A 429 -11.46 16.95 -25.42
N LEU A 430 -10.41 17.30 -26.16
CA LEU A 430 -10.32 18.48 -27.01
C LEU A 430 -10.33 18.06 -28.47
N GLU A 431 -10.95 18.86 -29.31
CA GLU A 431 -11.01 18.65 -30.76
C GLU A 431 -10.30 19.80 -31.46
N ARG A 432 -9.25 19.51 -32.22
CA ARG A 432 -8.60 20.50 -33.08
C ARG A 432 -9.38 20.67 -34.38
N LEU A 433 -9.45 21.90 -34.88
CA LEU A 433 -10.12 22.20 -36.15
C LEU A 433 -9.37 21.67 -37.39
N SER A 434 -8.06 21.40 -37.26
CA SER A 434 -7.21 20.88 -38.33
C SER A 434 -6.10 20.01 -37.74
N THR A 435 -5.66 18.99 -38.48
CA THR A 435 -4.50 18.16 -38.11
C THR A 435 -3.18 18.93 -38.07
N ASN A 436 -3.12 20.11 -38.72
CA ASN A 436 -1.96 21.01 -38.67
C ASN A 436 -1.88 21.81 -37.36
N THR A 437 -2.96 21.85 -36.58
CA THR A 437 -2.96 22.50 -35.26
C THR A 437 -2.20 21.63 -34.27
N CYS A 438 -1.05 22.12 -33.81
CA CYS A 438 -0.19 21.43 -32.86
C CYS A 438 0.07 22.23 -31.56
N GLN A 439 -0.22 23.53 -31.54
CA GLN A 439 -0.07 24.34 -30.33
C GLN A 439 -1.31 24.21 -29.46
N LEU A 440 -1.14 23.80 -28.21
CA LEU A 440 -2.19 23.81 -27.20
C LEU A 440 -1.76 24.72 -26.05
N ALA A 441 -2.55 25.76 -25.80
CA ALA A 441 -2.40 26.65 -24.65
C ALA A 441 -3.73 26.73 -23.91
N CYS A 442 -3.79 26.28 -22.66
CA CYS A 442 -5.00 26.31 -21.85
C CYS A 442 -4.68 26.28 -20.36
N LYS A 443 -5.70 26.51 -19.51
CA LYS A 443 -5.56 26.45 -18.06
C LYS A 443 -6.49 25.40 -17.47
N ILE A 444 -5.96 24.47 -16.68
CA ILE A 444 -6.76 23.49 -15.95
C ILE A 444 -6.79 23.87 -14.47
N TRP A 445 -7.99 23.91 -13.89
CA TRP A 445 -8.24 24.13 -12.46
C TRP A 445 -8.74 22.84 -11.81
N ILE A 446 -8.23 22.56 -10.61
CA ILE A 446 -8.65 21.45 -9.76
C ILE A 446 -8.84 21.99 -8.36
N TRP A 447 -10.02 21.85 -7.77
CA TRP A 447 -10.28 22.35 -6.42
C TRP A 447 -11.33 21.51 -5.70
N GLN A 448 -11.23 21.45 -4.38
CA GLN A 448 -12.31 20.93 -3.56
C GLN A 448 -13.33 22.05 -3.34
N VAL A 449 -14.64 21.74 -3.43
CA VAL A 449 -15.67 22.74 -3.10
C VAL A 449 -15.48 23.21 -1.66
N GLU A 450 -15.42 24.54 -1.46
CA GLU A 450 -15.10 25.18 -0.17
C GLU A 450 -13.73 24.77 0.43
N GLY A 451 -12.79 24.34 -0.41
CA GLY A 451 -11.48 23.84 0.03
C GLY A 451 -10.31 24.41 -0.77
N ASP A 452 -9.20 23.66 -0.73
CA ASP A 452 -7.96 23.99 -1.44
C ASP A 452 -8.11 23.82 -2.96
N GLY A 453 -7.26 24.50 -3.73
CA GLY A 453 -7.28 24.49 -5.19
C GLY A 453 -5.92 24.69 -5.83
N GLN A 454 -5.72 24.05 -6.98
CA GLN A 454 -4.50 24.12 -7.78
C GLN A 454 -4.86 24.43 -9.24
N SER A 455 -3.90 25.01 -9.95
CA SER A 455 -4.03 25.24 -11.39
C SER A 455 -2.76 24.88 -12.16
N PHE A 456 -2.96 24.44 -13.40
CA PHE A 456 -1.93 24.11 -14.36
C PHE A 456 -2.08 25.03 -15.57
N ASN A 457 -1.03 25.78 -15.88
CA ASN A 457 -0.93 26.49 -17.14
C ASN A 457 -0.23 25.56 -18.13
N ILE A 458 -0.95 25.17 -19.17
CA ILE A 458 -0.48 24.27 -20.22
C ILE A 458 -0.16 25.14 -21.43
N ASP A 459 1.06 25.07 -21.93
CA ASP A 459 1.48 25.72 -23.17
C ASP A 459 2.61 24.90 -23.81
N PHE A 460 2.23 24.06 -24.79
CA PHE A 460 3.19 23.21 -25.48
C PHE A 460 2.78 22.85 -26.91
N ASN A 461 3.74 22.32 -27.65
CA ASN A 461 3.54 21.82 -29.00
C ASN A 461 3.42 20.29 -29.01
N ILE A 462 2.25 19.77 -29.36
CA ILE A 462 1.92 18.34 -29.33
C ILE A 462 2.88 17.49 -30.17
N ALA A 463 3.45 18.04 -31.26
CA ALA A 463 4.30 17.28 -32.18
C ALA A 463 5.80 17.31 -31.82
N LYS A 464 6.25 18.23 -30.96
CA LYS A 464 7.68 18.52 -30.78
C LYS A 464 8.15 18.54 -29.33
N ASP A 465 7.21 18.54 -28.38
CA ASP A 465 7.56 18.83 -26.99
C ASP A 465 7.73 17.55 -26.16
N ALA A 466 8.99 17.12 -26.03
CA ALA A 466 9.43 16.01 -25.18
C ALA A 466 10.08 16.48 -23.86
N ARG A 467 9.96 17.77 -23.51
CA ARG A 467 10.60 18.41 -22.34
C ARG A 467 10.17 17.82 -20.99
N PHE A 468 9.13 17.00 -20.97
CA PHE A 468 8.47 16.56 -19.74
C PHE A 468 9.00 15.24 -19.16
N SER A 469 9.94 14.60 -19.86
CA SER A 469 10.61 13.39 -19.38
C SER A 469 11.50 13.63 -18.14
N ASP A 470 11.98 14.86 -17.94
CA ASP A 470 12.86 15.26 -16.83
C ASP A 470 12.18 15.25 -15.45
N TRP A 471 10.84 15.23 -15.40
CA TRP A 471 10.07 15.33 -14.15
C TRP A 471 9.79 13.98 -13.50
N LEU A 472 10.13 12.90 -14.20
CA LEU A 472 10.09 11.56 -13.66
C LEU A 472 11.50 11.16 -13.23
N PRO A 473 11.65 10.49 -12.07
CA PRO A 473 12.94 9.93 -11.70
C PRO A 473 13.40 8.96 -12.81
N PRO A 474 14.69 8.99 -13.20
CA PRO A 474 15.19 8.11 -14.23
C PRO A 474 14.98 6.64 -13.82
N ASP A 475 14.43 5.83 -14.73
CA ASP A 475 14.23 4.38 -14.50
C ASP A 475 15.57 3.66 -14.18
N ASN A 476 16.72 4.30 -14.48
CA ASN A 476 18.06 3.75 -14.39
C ASN A 476 18.75 3.91 -13.01
N GLU A 477 18.13 4.60 -12.04
CA GLU A 477 18.62 4.64 -10.64
C GLU A 477 18.07 3.49 -9.77
N ALA A 478 17.57 2.42 -10.39
CA ALA A 478 17.18 1.21 -9.67
C ALA A 478 18.42 0.46 -9.18
N GLY A 479 18.98 0.89 -8.05
CA GLY A 479 19.97 0.11 -7.31
C GLY A 479 19.45 -1.29 -6.96
N SER A 480 20.37 -2.21 -6.63
CA SER A 480 20.00 -3.59 -6.28
C SER A 480 18.84 -3.63 -5.26
N PRO A 481 17.76 -4.39 -5.51
CA PRO A 481 16.60 -4.47 -4.62
C PRO A 481 16.95 -5.09 -3.26
N ALA A 482 18.09 -5.75 -3.16
CA ALA A 482 18.66 -6.29 -1.92
C ALA A 482 20.13 -5.88 -1.77
N LEU A 483 20.48 -5.36 -0.59
CA LEU A 483 21.85 -4.99 -0.20
C LEU A 483 22.19 -5.72 1.09
N VAL A 484 23.34 -6.39 1.14
CA VAL A 484 23.69 -7.29 2.26
C VAL A 484 24.87 -6.73 3.04
N GLY A 485 24.79 -6.77 4.36
CA GLY A 485 25.89 -6.36 5.24
C GLY A 485 26.33 -4.91 4.98
N PRO A 486 27.64 -4.61 4.96
CA PRO A 486 28.15 -3.24 4.92
C PRO A 486 27.66 -2.39 3.74
N SER A 487 27.30 -2.97 2.59
CA SER A 487 26.82 -2.21 1.44
C SER A 487 25.43 -1.60 1.65
N ALA A 488 24.68 -2.07 2.65
CA ALA A 488 23.35 -1.57 2.98
C ALA A 488 23.37 -0.33 3.91
N PHE A 489 24.53 0.01 4.47
CA PHE A 489 24.70 1.03 5.50
C PHE A 489 25.67 2.11 5.03
N LYS A 490 25.40 3.36 5.39
CA LYS A 490 26.32 4.46 5.13
C LYS A 490 27.31 4.66 6.25
N ILE A 491 26.91 4.43 7.50
CA ILE A 491 27.76 4.56 8.67
C ILE A 491 28.67 3.33 8.74
N PRO A 492 30.00 3.49 8.62
CA PRO A 492 30.94 2.38 8.76
C PRO A 492 30.81 1.73 10.14
N PHE A 493 30.91 0.39 10.19
CA PHE A 493 30.69 -0.39 11.41
C PHE A 493 31.49 0.11 12.62
N LEU A 494 32.79 0.39 12.45
CA LEU A 494 33.65 0.87 13.54
C LEU A 494 33.23 2.25 14.08
N ILE A 495 32.81 3.15 13.18
CA ILE A 495 32.30 4.48 13.57
C ILE A 495 31.00 4.32 14.34
N ARG A 496 30.09 3.47 13.85
CA ARG A 496 28.83 3.15 14.52
C ARG A 496 29.05 2.64 15.94
N GLN A 497 29.94 1.67 16.13
CA GLN A 497 30.25 1.11 17.47
C GLN A 497 30.85 2.17 18.40
N LYS A 498 31.75 3.02 17.89
CA LYS A 498 32.32 4.12 18.67
C LYS A 498 31.25 5.09 19.17
N ILE A 499 30.34 5.52 18.29
CA ILE A 499 29.23 6.42 18.65
C ILE A 499 28.33 5.77 19.71
N ILE A 500 27.94 4.50 19.51
CA ILE A 500 27.12 3.72 20.45
C ILE A 500 27.79 3.67 21.83
N SER A 501 29.06 3.24 21.90
CA SER A 501 29.80 3.12 23.17
C SER A 501 29.96 4.45 23.90
N SER A 502 29.95 5.56 23.17
CA SER A 502 30.15 6.91 23.73
C SER A 502 28.86 7.54 24.24
N LEU A 503 27.70 7.21 23.67
CA LEU A 503 26.44 7.92 23.91
C LEU A 503 25.37 7.10 24.64
N ASP A 504 25.50 5.77 24.71
CA ASP A 504 24.55 4.91 25.44
C ASP A 504 24.73 5.00 26.96
N ALA A 505 25.95 5.23 27.45
CA ALA A 505 26.19 5.40 28.88
C ALA A 505 25.61 6.76 29.32
N PRO A 506 24.76 6.82 30.37
CA PRO A 506 24.24 8.09 30.86
C PRO A 506 25.38 8.94 31.41
N VAL A 507 25.68 10.05 30.72
CA VAL A 507 26.68 11.03 31.16
C VAL A 507 25.98 12.08 32.01
N ALA A 508 26.53 12.39 33.19
CA ALA A 508 25.95 13.33 34.16
C ALA A 508 25.68 14.76 33.62
N ARG A 509 26.19 15.09 32.43
CA ARG A 509 26.12 16.41 31.78
C ARG A 509 25.11 16.49 30.62
N GLY A 510 24.35 15.42 30.34
CA GLY A 510 23.35 15.42 29.26
C GLY A 510 23.89 15.28 27.84
N ALA A 511 25.20 15.10 27.66
CA ALA A 511 25.84 14.76 26.38
C ALA A 511 25.70 13.27 26.05
N ASP A 512 24.47 12.76 26.09
CA ASP A 512 24.12 11.36 25.81
C ASP A 512 23.30 11.25 24.52
N TRP A 513 22.74 10.07 24.27
CA TRP A 513 21.85 9.80 23.15
C TRP A 513 20.65 10.77 23.03
N ARG A 514 20.21 11.41 24.13
CA ARG A 514 19.10 12.37 24.11
C ARG A 514 19.49 13.67 23.42
N ALA A 515 20.71 14.16 23.65
CA ALA A 515 21.23 15.32 22.95
C ALA A 515 21.39 15.04 21.44
N LEU A 516 21.80 13.82 21.07
CA LEU A 516 21.82 13.42 19.66
C LEU A 516 20.41 13.37 19.06
N ALA A 517 19.44 12.81 19.78
CA ALA A 517 18.05 12.78 19.36
C ALA A 517 17.50 14.20 19.12
N GLN A 518 17.79 15.15 20.03
CA GLN A 518 17.45 16.57 19.87
C GLN A 518 18.04 17.18 18.61
N LYS A 519 19.32 16.93 18.33
CA LYS A 519 19.98 17.44 17.12
C LYS A 519 19.42 16.84 15.83
N LEU A 520 18.83 15.65 15.90
CA LEU A 520 18.19 14.97 14.78
C LEU A 520 16.67 15.19 14.74
N HIS A 521 16.13 16.08 15.58
CA HIS A 521 14.71 16.40 15.70
C HIS A 521 13.85 15.16 16.04
N LEU A 522 14.26 14.39 17.04
CA LEU A 522 13.63 13.14 17.50
C LEU A 522 13.04 13.23 18.92
N ASP A 523 12.70 14.43 19.36
CA ASP A 523 12.36 14.77 20.75
C ASP A 523 11.07 14.11 21.26
N SER A 524 10.10 13.91 20.37
CA SER A 524 8.80 13.33 20.70
C SER A 524 8.85 11.83 21.01
N HIS A 525 9.99 11.16 20.83
CA HIS A 525 10.10 9.69 20.89
C HIS A 525 11.18 9.18 21.86
N LEU A 526 11.68 10.04 22.75
CA LEU A 526 12.72 9.69 23.72
C LEU A 526 12.32 8.52 24.64
N SER A 527 11.05 8.40 25.01
CA SER A 527 10.53 7.31 25.85
C SER A 527 10.72 5.94 25.20
N TYR A 528 10.46 5.84 23.90
CA TYR A 528 10.69 4.61 23.14
C TYR A 528 12.18 4.25 23.11
N PHE A 529 13.06 5.19 22.76
CA PHE A 529 14.50 4.91 22.69
C PHE A 529 15.07 4.50 24.04
N ALA A 530 14.65 5.16 25.13
CA ALA A 530 15.05 4.82 26.50
C ALA A 530 14.67 3.39 26.90
N SER A 531 13.56 2.85 26.37
CA SER A 531 13.11 1.48 26.66
C SER A 531 13.99 0.40 26.03
N LYS A 532 14.84 0.76 25.05
CA LYS A 532 15.63 -0.20 24.28
C LYS A 532 17.03 -0.39 24.86
N PRO A 533 17.65 -1.57 24.70
CA PRO A 533 18.98 -1.85 25.25
C PRO A 533 20.08 -0.89 24.79
N SER A 534 19.93 -0.34 23.59
CA SER A 534 20.84 0.67 23.02
C SER A 534 20.01 1.77 22.34
N PRO A 535 19.72 2.88 23.05
CA PRO A 535 19.01 4.03 22.48
C PRO A 535 19.75 4.62 21.28
N THR A 536 21.08 4.74 21.36
CA THR A 536 21.90 5.30 20.28
C THR A 536 21.82 4.44 19.02
N ALA A 537 21.84 3.11 19.13
CA ALA A 537 21.71 2.24 17.97
C ALA A 537 20.39 2.45 17.23
N MET A 538 19.29 2.65 17.95
CA MET A 538 17.96 2.92 17.36
C MET A 538 17.93 4.25 16.61
N ILE A 539 18.50 5.30 17.18
CA ILE A 539 18.64 6.61 16.54
C ILE A 539 19.45 6.49 15.25
N LEU A 540 20.59 5.79 15.29
CA LEU A 540 21.42 5.57 14.10
C LEU A 540 20.72 4.70 13.05
N ASN A 541 19.92 3.71 13.45
CA ASN A 541 19.11 2.92 12.51
C ASN A 541 18.06 3.78 11.82
N LEU A 542 17.40 4.68 12.55
CA LEU A 542 16.43 5.62 11.98
C LEU A 542 17.10 6.58 11.00
N TRP A 543 18.27 7.10 11.38
CA TRP A 543 19.06 7.96 10.48
C TRP A 543 19.42 7.23 9.18
N GLU A 544 19.86 5.98 9.25
CA GLU A 544 20.14 5.13 8.08
C GLU A 544 18.88 4.84 7.25
N ALA A 545 17.73 4.66 7.91
CA ALA A 545 16.45 4.46 7.25
C ALA A 545 16.05 5.69 6.43
N ARG A 546 16.16 6.88 7.01
CA ARG A 546 15.79 8.19 6.44
C ARG A 546 16.65 8.62 5.26
N HIS A 547 17.96 8.42 5.36
CA HIS A 547 18.91 9.09 4.47
C HIS A 547 19.47 8.18 3.37
N PHE A 548 18.86 7.02 3.10
CA PHE A 548 19.35 6.14 2.05
C PHE A 548 18.73 6.47 0.68
N PRO A 549 19.49 6.44 -0.44
CA PRO A 549 20.93 6.14 -0.57
C PRO A 549 21.85 7.36 -0.46
N ASN A 550 21.31 8.58 -0.29
CA ASN A 550 22.05 9.83 -0.49
C ASN A 550 22.51 10.52 0.81
N GLY A 551 22.66 9.76 1.88
CA GLY A 551 22.86 10.30 3.22
C GLY A 551 24.23 10.94 3.40
N ASN A 552 24.23 12.16 3.91
CA ASN A 552 25.45 12.93 4.12
C ASN A 552 26.04 12.63 5.50
N LEU A 553 27.08 11.80 5.54
CA LEU A 553 27.80 11.45 6.77
C LEU A 553 28.39 12.68 7.48
N ASN A 554 28.70 13.76 6.75
CA ASN A 554 29.22 14.98 7.36
C ASN A 554 28.16 15.68 8.24
N GLN A 555 26.88 15.60 7.86
CA GLN A 555 25.79 16.14 8.69
C GLN A 555 25.65 15.35 10.00
N LEU A 556 25.72 14.02 9.92
CA LEU A 556 25.72 13.18 11.12
C LEU A 556 26.95 13.44 11.99
N ALA A 557 28.12 13.55 11.37
CA ALA A 557 29.37 13.85 12.09
C ALA A 557 29.31 15.21 12.79
N ALA A 558 28.73 16.23 12.15
CA ALA A 558 28.51 17.54 12.76
C ALA A 558 27.58 17.45 13.97
N ALA A 559 26.45 16.73 13.84
CA ALA A 559 25.52 16.52 14.96
C ALA A 559 26.19 15.81 16.15
N VAL A 560 26.97 14.75 15.89
CA VAL A 560 27.72 14.02 16.94
C VAL A 560 28.81 14.89 17.57
N ALA A 561 29.52 15.69 16.76
CA ALA A 561 30.55 16.59 17.27
C ALA A 561 29.96 17.70 18.15
N GLU A 562 28.78 18.23 17.83
CA GLU A 562 28.09 19.21 18.65
C GLU A 562 27.65 18.66 20.01
N VAL A 563 27.23 17.39 20.07
CA VAL A 563 26.95 16.71 21.35
C VAL A 563 28.21 16.67 22.21
N GLY A 564 29.37 16.37 21.62
CA GLY A 564 30.66 16.39 22.31
C GLY A 564 31.17 17.79 22.68
N LYS A 565 30.72 18.85 22.00
CA LYS A 565 31.15 20.24 22.30
C LYS A 565 30.45 20.84 23.52
N GLN A 566 29.28 20.34 23.93
CA GLN A 566 28.70 20.71 25.22
C GLN A 566 29.62 20.35 26.40
N ASP A 567 30.59 19.46 26.17
CA ASP A 567 31.65 19.11 27.11
C ASP A 567 32.76 20.20 27.24
N SER A 568 32.85 21.12 26.28
CA SER A 568 33.94 22.11 26.16
C SER A 568 33.51 23.58 26.37
N SER A 569 32.23 23.93 26.17
CA SER A 569 31.76 25.33 26.24
C SER A 569 31.58 25.89 27.65
N LEU A 570 31.70 25.07 28.70
CA LEU A 570 31.63 25.53 30.10
C LEU A 570 33.00 25.70 30.78
N PHE A 571 34.09 25.26 30.13
CA PHE A 571 35.44 25.46 30.67
C PHE A 571 36.00 26.88 30.43
N MET A 572 35.36 27.70 29.60
CA MET A 572 35.79 29.10 29.37
C MET A 572 35.20 30.13 30.36
N VAL A 573 34.35 29.72 31.32
CA VAL A 573 33.74 30.65 32.30
C VAL A 573 34.41 30.56 33.69
N SER A 574 35.44 29.71 33.88
CA SER A 574 36.09 29.52 35.20
C SER A 574 37.57 29.93 35.27
N GLU A 575 38.17 30.49 34.22
CA GLU A 575 39.57 31.00 34.24
C GLU A 575 39.65 32.54 34.20
N ALA A 576 38.54 33.23 34.45
CA ALA A 576 38.50 34.69 34.57
C ALA A 576 38.12 35.13 35.99
N GLU A 577 38.77 34.55 37.01
CA GLU A 577 38.84 35.11 38.37
C GLU A 577 40.02 34.46 39.11
N CYS A 578 41.21 35.04 38.93
CA CYS A 578 42.39 34.89 39.79
C CYS A 578 43.02 36.26 39.99
#